data_AF-A0A842U182-F1
#
_entry.id   AF-A0A842U182-F1
#
_cell.length_a   1.000
_cell.length_b   1.000
_cell.length_c   1.000
_cell.angle_alpha   90.00
_cell.angle_beta   90.00
_cell.angle_gamma   90.00
#
_symmetry.space_group_name_H-M   'P 1'
#
loop_
_entity.id
_entity.type
_entity.pdbx_description
1 polymer ?
#
loop_
_entity_poly.entity_id
_entity_poly.type
_entity_poly.pdbx_seq_one_letter_code
_entity_poly.pdbx_strand_id
1 'polypeptide(L)'
;MPSLNAFDIFFKFENNELDKSSALLSLKSILENQDNGTLRIEALQIIGILKPQGEEMFTILEQTLISDNHSHIRALAAKIIIENFPERSYEPIKWALERKQEHFFLNFIACVIQRSKRSDLQRILSSKNVSRK
;
A
#
# COMPACT_ATOMS: atom_id res chain seq x y z
N MET A 1 25.08 2.74 -11.90
CA MET A 1 24.52 3.11 -10.58
C MET A 1 24.23 1.82 -9.84
N PRO A 2 24.69 1.61 -8.60
CA PRO A 2 24.24 0.44 -7.84
C PRO A 2 22.70 0.50 -7.76
N SER A 3 22.05 -0.63 -8.03
CA SER A 3 20.59 -0.74 -7.96
C SER A 3 20.14 -0.33 -6.57
N LEU A 4 19.33 0.72 -6.47
CA LEU A 4 18.72 1.15 -5.22
C LEU A 4 17.88 -0.01 -4.66
N ASN A 5 18.38 -0.68 -3.64
CA ASN A 5 17.74 -1.83 -3.02
C ASN A 5 16.96 -1.38 -1.78
N ALA A 6 15.70 -1.79 -1.68
CA ALA A 6 14.86 -1.49 -0.51
C ALA A 6 15.50 -2.02 0.78
N PHE A 7 16.12 -3.20 0.74
CA PHE A 7 16.81 -3.79 1.89
C PHE A 7 17.99 -2.91 2.36
N ASP A 8 18.80 -2.36 1.45
CA ASP A 8 19.92 -1.50 1.83
C ASP A 8 19.44 -0.20 2.48
N ILE A 9 18.32 0.35 2.00
CA ILE A 9 17.67 1.52 2.62
C ILE A 9 17.23 1.17 4.05
N PHE A 10 16.57 0.02 4.22
CA PHE A 10 16.12 -0.43 5.54
C PHE A 10 17.28 -0.69 6.50
N PHE A 11 18.34 -1.34 6.02
CA PHE A 11 19.54 -1.59 6.82
C PHE A 11 20.19 -0.28 7.28
N LYS A 12 20.30 0.72 6.41
CA LYS A 12 20.81 2.05 6.81
C LYS A 12 19.92 2.74 7.82
N PHE A 13 18.61 2.61 7.68
CA PHE A 13 17.65 3.14 8.66
C PHE A 13 17.84 2.48 10.03
N GLU A 14 17.88 1.15 10.10
CA GLU A 14 18.05 0.40 11.36
C GLU A 14 19.40 0.71 12.05
N ASN A 15 20.44 1.03 11.27
CA ASN A 15 21.74 1.44 11.80
C ASN A 15 21.84 2.95 12.12
N ASN A 16 20.74 3.71 12.03
CA ASN A 16 20.71 5.17 12.22
C ASN A 16 21.61 5.96 11.25
N GLU A 17 21.98 5.37 10.11
CA GLU A 17 22.70 6.06 9.02
C GLU A 17 21.76 6.87 8.12
N LEU A 18 20.46 6.59 8.20
CA LEU A 18 19.41 7.23 7.42
C LEU A 18 18.19 7.50 8.32
N ASP A 19 17.72 8.74 8.37
CA ASP A 19 16.50 9.04 9.12
C ASP A 19 15.25 8.48 8.39
N LYS A 20 14.13 8.39 9.12
CA LYS A 20 12.88 7.86 8.59
C LYS A 20 12.37 8.61 7.36
N SER A 21 12.49 9.94 7.32
CA SER A 21 12.02 10.76 6.21
C SER A 21 12.85 10.47 4.95
N SER A 22 14.16 10.42 5.09
CA SER A 22 15.12 10.11 4.03
C SER A 22 14.96 8.66 3.53
N ALA A 23 14.67 7.71 4.42
CA ALA A 23 14.35 6.33 4.07
C ALA A 23 13.06 6.24 3.25
N LEU A 24 11.97 6.88 3.71
CA LEU A 24 10.70 6.91 3.00
C LEU A 24 10.81 7.57 1.63
N LEU A 25 11.57 8.66 1.51
CA LEU A 25 11.84 9.32 0.22
C LEU A 25 12.59 8.39 -0.75
N SER A 26 13.56 7.62 -0.25
CA SER A 26 14.31 6.66 -1.06
C SER A 26 13.42 5.49 -1.52
N LEU A 27 12.55 4.98 -0.64
CA LEU A 27 11.60 3.90 -0.96
C LEU A 27 10.52 4.38 -1.94
N LYS A 28 10.04 5.62 -1.80
CA LYS A 28 9.15 6.27 -2.76
C LYS A 28 9.77 6.26 -4.16
N SER A 29 11.04 6.62 -4.29
CA SER A 29 11.74 6.58 -5.58
C SER A 29 11.78 5.18 -6.21
N ILE A 30 11.77 4.11 -5.41
CA ILE A 30 11.66 2.74 -5.93
C ILE A 30 10.28 2.50 -6.53
N LEU A 31 9.21 2.96 -5.86
CA LEU A 31 7.84 2.81 -6.36
C LEU A 31 7.62 3.53 -7.70
N GLU A 32 8.18 4.73 -7.84
CA GLU A 32 7.96 5.58 -9.02
C GLU A 32 8.80 5.18 -10.23
N ASN A 33 10.03 4.70 -10.01
CA ASN A 33 11.03 4.60 -11.07
C ASN A 33 11.46 3.17 -11.41
N GLN A 34 11.02 2.15 -10.67
CA GLN A 34 11.39 0.77 -10.94
C GLN A 34 10.25 0.01 -11.61
N ASP A 35 10.52 -0.57 -12.78
CA ASP A 35 9.57 -1.46 -13.48
C ASP A 35 9.46 -2.85 -12.82
N ASN A 36 10.46 -3.22 -12.03
CA ASN A 36 10.52 -4.53 -11.37
C ASN A 36 9.52 -4.60 -10.20
N GLY A 37 8.48 -5.41 -10.37
CA GLY A 37 7.44 -5.62 -9.35
C GLY A 37 7.97 -6.15 -8.02
N THR A 38 9.03 -6.96 -8.02
CA THR A 38 9.66 -7.46 -6.77
C THR A 38 10.24 -6.32 -5.94
N LEU A 39 10.98 -5.40 -6.57
CA LEU A 39 11.58 -4.26 -5.87
C LEU A 39 10.49 -3.34 -5.30
N ARG A 40 9.40 -3.12 -6.05
CA ARG A 40 8.25 -2.32 -5.57
C ARG A 40 7.54 -3.00 -4.39
N ILE A 41 7.40 -4.33 -4.41
CA ILE A 41 6.85 -5.10 -3.28
C ILE A 41 7.72 -4.93 -2.02
N GLU A 42 9.04 -5.12 -2.15
CA GLU A 42 9.98 -4.96 -1.04
C GLU A 42 9.93 -3.54 -0.47
N ALA A 43 9.89 -2.53 -1.35
CA ALA A 43 9.74 -1.15 -0.93
C ALA A 43 8.45 -0.91 -0.14
N LEU A 44 7.30 -1.42 -0.61
CA LEU A 44 6.03 -1.30 0.12
C LEU A 44 6.06 -2.03 1.47
N GLN A 45 6.69 -3.20 1.55
CA GLN A 45 6.82 -3.93 2.83
C GLN A 45 7.58 -3.09 3.85
N ILE A 46 8.70 -2.50 3.45
CA ILE A 46 9.51 -1.64 4.33
C ILE A 46 8.78 -0.34 4.66
N ILE A 47 8.13 0.31 3.69
CA ILE A 47 7.28 1.47 3.94
C ILE A 47 6.26 1.13 5.05
N GLY A 48 5.58 -0.01 4.95
CA GLY A 48 4.62 -0.47 5.97
C GLY A 48 5.24 -0.62 7.37
N ILE A 49 6.47 -1.14 7.46
CA ILE A 49 7.22 -1.25 8.73
C ILE A 49 7.52 0.12 9.31
N LEU A 50 7.93 1.07 8.46
CA LEU A 50 8.29 2.42 8.87
C LEU A 50 7.08 3.26 9.31
N LYS A 51 5.84 2.81 9.09
CA LYS A 51 4.58 3.50 9.45
C LYS A 51 4.54 4.92 8.89
N PRO A 52 4.35 5.09 7.57
CA PRO A 52 4.46 6.37 6.90
C PRO A 52 3.38 7.32 7.38
N GLN A 53 3.67 8.61 7.31
CA GLN A 53 2.75 9.70 7.66
C GLN A 53 2.92 10.83 6.65
N GLY A 54 1.99 11.77 6.65
CA GLY A 54 2.04 12.97 5.79
C GLY A 54 1.39 12.78 4.42
N GLU A 55 1.14 13.91 3.77
CA GLU A 55 0.41 14.00 2.50
C GLU A 55 1.13 13.26 1.38
N GLU A 56 2.43 13.50 1.21
CA GLU A 56 3.22 12.95 0.12
C GLU A 56 3.18 11.41 0.10
N MET A 57 3.33 10.79 1.27
CA MET A 57 3.28 9.33 1.38
C MET A 57 1.88 8.78 1.12
N PHE A 58 0.83 9.50 1.52
CA PHE A 58 -0.54 9.09 1.17
C PHE A 58 -0.74 9.16 -0.34
N THR A 59 -0.35 10.27 -0.99
CA THR A 59 -0.52 10.46 -2.43
C THR A 59 0.16 9.36 -3.23
N ILE A 60 1.41 9.00 -2.90
CA ILE A 60 2.11 7.94 -3.63
C ILE A 60 1.46 6.57 -3.42
N LEU A 61 1.00 6.26 -2.21
CA LEU A 61 0.32 5.00 -1.93
C LEU A 61 -1.04 4.93 -2.64
N GLU A 62 -1.78 6.03 -2.69
CA GLU A 62 -3.05 6.13 -3.41
C GLU A 62 -2.84 5.94 -4.92
N GLN A 63 -1.85 6.63 -5.50
CA GLN A 63 -1.47 6.43 -6.89
C GLN A 63 -1.09 4.97 -7.17
N THR A 64 -0.26 4.38 -6.31
CA THR A 64 0.15 2.97 -6.41
C THR A 64 -1.05 2.02 -6.36
N LEU A 65 -2.02 2.28 -5.47
CA LEU A 65 -3.27 1.53 -5.39
C LEU A 65 -4.10 1.65 -6.67
N ILE A 66 -4.10 2.82 -7.31
CA ILE A 66 -4.95 3.11 -8.46
C ILE A 66 -4.35 2.56 -9.78
N SER A 67 -3.04 2.72 -9.97
CA SER A 67 -2.42 2.58 -11.29
C SER A 67 -1.43 1.42 -11.43
N ASP A 68 -0.97 0.77 -10.36
CA ASP A 68 0.00 -0.31 -10.51
C ASP A 68 -0.63 -1.54 -11.20
N ASN A 69 0.07 -2.07 -12.21
CA ASN A 69 -0.38 -3.24 -12.96
C ASN A 69 -0.39 -4.54 -12.15
N HIS A 70 0.36 -4.62 -11.03
CA HIS A 70 0.44 -5.81 -10.20
C HIS A 70 -0.56 -5.77 -9.04
N SER A 71 -1.45 -6.76 -9.00
CA SER A 71 -2.45 -6.93 -7.95
C SER A 71 -1.86 -6.98 -6.53
N HIS A 72 -0.67 -7.56 -6.38
CA HIS A 72 0.04 -7.67 -5.11
C HIS A 72 0.50 -6.30 -4.59
N ILE A 73 1.00 -5.46 -5.48
CA ILE A 73 1.46 -4.11 -5.15
C ILE A 73 0.25 -3.25 -4.75
N ARG A 74 -0.83 -3.28 -5.55
CA ARG A 74 -2.08 -2.58 -5.21
C ARG A 74 -2.61 -3.02 -3.84
N ALA A 75 -2.59 -4.33 -3.54
CA ALA A 75 -3.07 -4.87 -2.28
C ALA A 75 -2.23 -4.41 -1.08
N LEU A 76 -0.90 -4.37 -1.22
CA LEU A 76 0.00 -3.85 -0.20
C LEU A 76 -0.19 -2.35 0.03
N ALA A 77 -0.32 -1.55 -1.03
CA ALA A 77 -0.59 -0.12 -0.92
C ALA A 77 -1.91 0.14 -0.17
N ALA A 78 -2.98 -0.56 -0.52
CA ALA A 78 -4.26 -0.47 0.19
C ALA A 78 -4.15 -0.88 1.67
N LYS A 79 -3.41 -1.94 2.00
CA LYS A 79 -3.16 -2.31 3.40
C LYS A 79 -2.48 -1.18 4.17
N ILE A 80 -1.42 -0.60 3.61
CA ILE A 80 -0.67 0.48 4.26
C ILE A 80 -1.57 1.70 4.46
N ILE A 81 -2.42 2.04 3.47
CA ILE A 81 -3.42 3.11 3.59
C ILE A 81 -4.40 2.85 4.74
N ILE A 82 -4.98 1.64 4.82
CA ILE A 82 -5.94 1.28 5.88
C ILE A 82 -5.30 1.38 7.27
N GLU A 83 -4.05 0.93 7.41
CA GLU A 83 -3.36 0.84 8.70
C GLU A 83 -2.78 2.19 9.18
N ASN A 84 -2.34 3.06 8.26
CA ASN A 84 -1.59 4.28 8.62
C ASN A 84 -2.34 5.58 8.31
N PHE A 85 -3.35 5.55 7.44
CA PHE A 85 -4.14 6.72 7.05
C PHE A 85 -5.65 6.47 7.21
N PRO A 86 -6.12 6.08 8.41
CA PRO A 86 -7.47 5.57 8.61
C PRO A 86 -8.57 6.59 8.25
N GLU A 87 -8.33 7.88 8.52
CA GLU A 87 -9.29 8.96 8.22
C GLU A 87 -9.47 9.18 6.71
N ARG A 88 -8.48 8.78 5.91
CA ARG A 88 -8.44 9.01 4.46
C ARG A 88 -8.59 7.72 3.66
N SER A 89 -8.63 6.57 4.32
CA SER A 89 -8.63 5.28 3.66
C SER A 89 -9.96 4.94 2.98
N TYR A 90 -11.08 5.57 3.37
CA TYR A 90 -12.41 5.15 2.90
C TYR A 90 -12.57 5.28 1.38
N GLU A 91 -12.36 6.48 0.82
CA GLU A 91 -12.58 6.73 -0.61
C GLU A 91 -11.63 5.94 -1.53
N PRO A 92 -10.30 5.87 -1.28
CA PRO A 92 -9.39 5.08 -2.12
C PRO A 92 -9.74 3.59 -2.12
N ILE A 93 -10.08 3.04 -0.94
CA ILE A 93 -10.42 1.62 -0.81
C ILE A 93 -11.77 1.31 -1.45
N LYS A 94 -12.77 2.19 -1.28
CA LYS A 94 -14.06 2.09 -1.97
C LYS A 94 -13.87 2.09 -3.48
N TRP A 95 -13.16 3.06 -4.02
CA TRP A 95 -12.88 3.17 -5.45
C TRP A 95 -12.17 1.91 -5.98
N ALA A 96 -11.16 1.43 -5.27
CA ALA A 96 -10.41 0.23 -5.68
C ALA A 96 -11.30 -1.01 -5.67
N LEU A 97 -12.14 -1.16 -4.64
CA LEU A 97 -13.07 -2.27 -4.54
C LEU A 97 -14.15 -2.22 -5.60
N GLU A 98 -14.69 -1.06 -5.97
CA GLU A 98 -15.77 -0.88 -6.96
C GLU A 98 -15.42 -1.40 -8.36
N ARG A 99 -14.14 -1.39 -8.73
CA ARG A 99 -13.65 -1.80 -10.05
C ARG A 99 -13.46 -3.31 -10.18
N LYS A 100 -13.18 -3.75 -11.41
CA LYS A 100 -12.74 -5.13 -11.68
C LYS A 100 -11.33 -5.30 -11.13
N GLN A 101 -11.19 -6.20 -10.16
CA GLN A 101 -9.92 -6.56 -9.52
C GLN A 101 -9.70 -8.07 -9.64
N GLU A 102 -8.45 -8.51 -9.58
CA GLU A 102 -8.15 -9.94 -9.51
C GLU A 102 -8.52 -10.49 -8.13
N HIS A 103 -8.80 -11.80 -8.08
CA HIS A 103 -9.21 -12.48 -6.85
C HIS A 103 -8.23 -12.30 -5.70
N PHE A 104 -6.92 -12.26 -5.99
CA PHE A 104 -5.89 -12.03 -4.97
C PHE A 104 -6.13 -10.72 -4.21
N PHE A 105 -6.28 -9.61 -4.94
CA PHE A 105 -6.49 -8.29 -4.34
C PHE A 105 -7.75 -8.28 -3.46
N LEU A 106 -8.87 -8.80 -3.98
CA LEU A 106 -10.14 -8.84 -3.27
C LEU A 106 -10.06 -9.66 -1.97
N ASN A 107 -9.50 -10.86 -2.03
CA ASN A 107 -9.37 -11.74 -0.88
C ASN A 107 -8.43 -11.15 0.18
N PHE A 108 -7.31 -10.57 -0.25
CA PHE A 108 -6.36 -9.95 0.65
C PHE A 108 -6.98 -8.74 1.38
N ILE A 109 -7.62 -7.84 0.65
CA ILE A 109 -8.25 -6.65 1.25
C ILE A 109 -9.43 -7.00 2.14
N ALA A 110 -10.22 -8.04 1.81
CA ALA A 110 -11.23 -8.54 2.71
C ALA A 110 -10.65 -8.98 4.06
N CYS A 111 -9.54 -9.73 4.05
CA CYS A 111 -8.84 -10.13 5.27
C CYS A 111 -8.31 -8.93 6.08
N VAL A 112 -7.74 -7.92 5.40
CA VAL A 112 -7.24 -6.70 6.07
C VAL A 112 -8.39 -5.92 6.72
N ILE A 113 -9.50 -5.70 6.01
CA ILE A 113 -10.68 -4.98 6.52
C ILE A 113 -11.34 -5.73 7.69
N GLN A 114 -11.42 -7.06 7.63
CA GLN A 114 -11.95 -7.86 8.74
C GLN A 114 -11.09 -7.70 10.00
N ARG A 115 -9.76 -7.68 9.86
CA ARG A 115 -8.81 -7.50 10.97
C ARG A 115 -8.80 -6.10 11.54
N SER A 116 -8.96 -5.06 10.71
CA SER A 116 -8.94 -3.66 11.16
C SER A 116 -10.17 -3.26 11.97
N LYS A 117 -11.24 -4.09 11.98
CA LYS A 117 -12.53 -3.81 12.63
C LYS A 117 -13.20 -2.50 12.17
N ARG A 118 -12.83 -2.02 10.97
CA ARG A 118 -13.37 -0.80 10.35
C ARG A 118 -14.77 -1.05 9.78
N SER A 119 -15.81 -0.69 10.53
CA SER A 119 -17.21 -0.94 10.17
C SER A 119 -17.63 -0.24 8.87
N ASP A 120 -17.11 0.95 8.62
CA ASP A 120 -17.26 1.70 7.37
C ASP A 120 -16.74 0.92 6.16
N LEU A 121 -15.53 0.37 6.23
CA LEU A 121 -14.95 -0.46 5.17
C LEU A 121 -15.65 -1.82 5.04
N GLN A 122 -16.09 -2.42 6.15
CA GLN A 122 -16.86 -3.68 6.12
C GLN A 122 -18.17 -3.54 5.35
N ARG A 123 -18.85 -2.39 5.47
CA ARG A 123 -20.10 -2.11 4.72
C ARG A 123 -19.89 -2.15 3.20
N ILE A 124 -18.72 -1.74 2.71
CA ILE A 124 -18.37 -1.79 1.26
C ILE A 124 -18.30 -3.24 0.78
N LEU A 125 -17.73 -4.15 1.59
CA LEU A 125 -17.65 -5.57 1.24
C LEU A 125 -19.04 -6.22 1.21
N SER A 126 -19.91 -5.86 2.16
CA SER A 126 -21.27 -6.39 2.25
C SER A 126 -22.14 -5.96 1.07
N SER A 127 -22.03 -4.71 0.59
CA SER A 127 -22.83 -4.22 -0.54
C SER A 127 -22.50 -4.94 -1.85
N LYS A 128 -21.25 -5.37 -2.06
CA LYS A 128 -20.84 -6.12 -3.25
C LYS A 128 -21.35 -7.55 -3.32
N ASN A 129 -21.52 -8.22 -2.18
CA ASN A 129 -22.03 -9.59 -2.15
C ASN A 129 -23.53 -9.68 -2.49
N VAL A 130 -24.27 -8.58 -2.35
CA VAL A 130 -25.69 -8.51 -2.72
C VAL A 130 -25.88 -8.45 -4.24
N SER A 131 -24.92 -7.89 -4.98
CA SER A 131 -25.00 -7.74 -6.45
C SER A 131 -24.46 -8.94 -7.24
N ARG A 132 -24.07 -10.04 -6.58
CA ARG A 132 -23.59 -11.29 -7.21
C ARG A 132 -24.59 -12.45 -7.10
N LYS A 133 -25.86 -12.17 -6.77
CA LYS A 133 -26.96 -13.14 -6.81
C LYS A 133 -27.79 -12.97 -8.08
#